data_AF-A0A2P5E9G2-F1
#
_entry.id   AF-A0A2P5E9G2-F1
#
_cell.length_a   1.000
_cell.length_b   1.000
_cell.length_c   1.000
_cell.angle_alpha   90.00
_cell.angle_beta   90.00
_cell.angle_gamma   90.00
#
_symmetry.space_group_name_H-M   'P 1'
#
loop_
_entity.id
_entity.type
_entity.pdbx_description
1 polymer ?
#
loop_
_entity_poly.entity_id
_entity_poly.type
_entity_poly.pdbx_seq_one_letter_code
_entity_poly.pdbx_strand_id
1 'polypeptide(L)'
;MGDIEKLRRAREAMNELFPLTPAMWQEWARDESSLIAGTEAFPAIEKLYERGVSEYLSASLWSDYLDFIQEYDPSARECSPAGISKARDLFERALTATGLHVSEGNKIWEAFREFEQAIFHTINDTDVQAKEKQIQRIRGIFHRQLSVPLVNMRSTLLSYKAWEMEQGSVLDSQSGDLDGVSSHVASAYQKALDMYNARVNLEQNISTQDKSDMERFQEFVNYLKFEQSSGDPARVQVLYERAITDFPVSSDLWLDYTRYLDKTLKVGSTVSNVYLRATKNCPWFGELWVRYLLYLERNCALEKEIGSVSYKRLKPYKPQRRAPLLLRLKPHQDQLRRSLRGGFLPPRLEAHALGAF
;
A
#
# COMPACT_ATOMS: atom_id res chain seq x y z
N MET A 1 4.51 -35.46 -1.88
CA MET A 1 4.23 -34.59 -3.04
C MET A 1 2.73 -34.37 -3.30
N GLY A 2 1.87 -35.39 -3.22
CA GLY A 2 0.44 -35.25 -3.55
C GLY A 2 -0.38 -34.30 -2.67
N ASP A 3 -0.02 -34.11 -1.39
CA ASP A 3 -0.78 -33.24 -0.48
C ASP A 3 -0.39 -31.76 -0.55
N ILE A 4 0.85 -31.46 -0.98
CA ILE A 4 1.33 -30.09 -1.22
C ILE A 4 0.60 -29.46 -2.40
N GLU A 5 0.48 -30.20 -3.50
CA GLU A 5 -0.19 -29.70 -4.70
C GLU A 5 -1.70 -29.51 -4.47
N LYS A 6 -2.33 -30.35 -3.62
CA LYS A 6 -3.71 -30.13 -3.17
C LYS A 6 -3.82 -28.85 -2.33
N LEU A 7 -2.88 -28.62 -1.41
CA LEU A 7 -2.85 -27.41 -0.57
C LEU A 7 -2.70 -26.15 -1.43
N ARG A 8 -1.78 -26.16 -2.40
CA ARG A 8 -1.58 -25.05 -3.35
C ARG A 8 -2.85 -24.74 -4.14
N ARG A 9 -3.51 -25.76 -4.69
CA ARG A 9 -4.79 -25.60 -5.39
C ARG A 9 -5.91 -25.09 -4.49
N ALA A 10 -5.96 -25.55 -3.23
CA ALA A 10 -6.94 -25.08 -2.26
C ALA A 10 -6.74 -23.59 -1.94
N ARG A 11 -5.49 -23.15 -1.72
CA ARG A 11 -5.14 -21.75 -1.46
C ARG A 11 -5.42 -20.85 -2.67
N GLU A 12 -5.11 -21.28 -3.89
CA GLU A 12 -5.48 -20.55 -5.11
C GLU A 12 -7.00 -20.43 -5.27
N ALA A 13 -7.73 -21.54 -5.11
CA ALA A 13 -9.20 -21.52 -5.20
C ALA A 13 -9.82 -20.62 -4.11
N MET A 14 -9.25 -20.61 -2.91
CA MET A 14 -9.68 -19.72 -1.84
C MET A 14 -9.40 -18.26 -2.20
N ASN A 15 -8.18 -17.92 -2.65
CA ASN A 15 -7.83 -16.56 -3.04
C ASN A 15 -8.66 -16.04 -4.22
N GLU A 16 -9.07 -16.90 -5.15
CA GLU A 16 -9.93 -16.52 -6.27
C GLU A 16 -11.31 -16.03 -5.81
N LEU A 17 -11.82 -16.57 -4.70
CA LEU A 17 -13.16 -16.28 -4.19
C LEU A 17 -13.15 -15.26 -3.04
N PHE A 18 -12.15 -15.36 -2.17
CA PHE A 18 -12.00 -14.58 -0.95
C PHE A 18 -10.57 -14.05 -0.85
N PRO A 19 -10.38 -12.77 -0.53
CA PRO A 19 -9.05 -12.26 -0.15
C PRO A 19 -8.45 -13.07 0.98
N LEU A 20 -7.13 -13.30 0.95
CA LEU A 20 -6.44 -13.99 2.04
C LEU A 20 -5.92 -12.96 3.03
N THR A 21 -6.00 -13.25 4.32
CA THR A 21 -5.42 -12.38 5.35
C THR A 21 -3.90 -12.33 5.17
N PRO A 22 -3.23 -11.27 5.67
CA PRO A 22 -1.76 -11.21 5.62
C PRO A 22 -1.07 -12.45 6.20
N ALA A 23 -1.57 -12.98 7.31
CA ALA A 23 -1.03 -14.18 7.94
C ALA A 23 -1.10 -15.41 7.02
N MET A 24 -2.23 -15.59 6.32
CA MET A 24 -2.40 -16.70 5.37
C MET A 24 -1.46 -16.57 4.16
N TRP A 25 -1.20 -15.33 3.70
CA TRP A 25 -0.21 -15.08 2.66
C TRP A 25 1.21 -15.43 3.12
N GLN A 26 1.58 -15.04 4.35
CA GLN A 26 2.87 -15.39 4.94
C GLN A 26 3.03 -16.91 5.09
N GLU A 27 2.04 -17.60 5.65
CA GLU A 27 2.04 -19.06 5.78
C GLU A 27 2.21 -19.74 4.42
N TRP A 28 1.49 -19.26 3.40
CA TRP A 28 1.61 -19.81 2.06
C TRP A 28 3.02 -19.61 1.49
N ALA A 29 3.58 -18.40 1.60
CA ALA A 29 4.92 -18.13 1.10
C ALA A 29 5.99 -18.96 1.82
N ARG A 30 5.93 -19.07 3.16
CA ARG A 30 6.84 -19.90 3.94
C ARG A 30 6.77 -21.37 3.57
N ASP A 31 5.56 -21.90 3.42
CA ASP A 31 5.39 -23.30 3.01
C ASP A 31 6.05 -23.54 1.65
N GLU A 32 5.80 -22.68 0.65
CA GLU A 32 6.40 -22.82 -0.68
C GLU A 32 7.93 -22.70 -0.64
N SER A 33 8.47 -21.78 0.16
CA SER A 33 9.92 -21.65 0.39
C SER A 33 10.53 -22.89 1.03
N SER A 34 9.87 -23.49 2.03
CA SER A 34 10.38 -24.68 2.72
C SER A 34 10.37 -25.94 1.85
N LEU A 35 9.44 -26.00 0.89
CA LEU A 35 9.18 -27.18 0.08
C LEU A 35 10.03 -27.23 -1.18
N ILE A 36 10.54 -26.08 -1.66
CA ILE A 36 11.30 -26.01 -2.90
C ILE A 36 12.70 -25.46 -2.63
N ALA A 37 13.63 -26.36 -2.35
CA ALA A 37 15.05 -26.04 -2.32
C ALA A 37 15.56 -25.86 -3.76
N GLY A 38 15.64 -24.62 -4.25
CA GLY A 38 16.27 -24.31 -5.53
C GLY A 38 15.94 -22.93 -6.10
N THR A 39 16.85 -22.40 -6.93
CA THR A 39 16.71 -21.09 -7.61
C THR A 39 15.51 -21.01 -8.55
N GLU A 40 14.98 -22.15 -9.01
CA GLU A 40 13.84 -22.21 -9.95
C GLU A 40 12.50 -21.79 -9.32
N ALA A 41 12.33 -21.94 -7.99
CA ALA A 41 11.08 -21.55 -7.31
C ALA A 41 11.05 -20.11 -6.82
N PHE A 42 12.22 -19.46 -6.77
CA PHE A 42 12.33 -18.09 -6.29
C PHE A 42 11.35 -17.12 -6.99
N PRO A 43 11.25 -17.09 -8.34
CA PRO A 43 10.33 -16.16 -9.00
C PRO A 43 8.85 -16.44 -8.71
N ALA A 44 8.49 -17.69 -8.41
CA ALA A 44 7.12 -18.07 -8.08
C ALA A 44 6.74 -17.59 -6.67
N ILE A 45 7.67 -17.70 -5.71
CA ILE A 45 7.47 -17.24 -4.33
C ILE A 45 7.52 -15.72 -4.25
N GLU A 46 8.45 -15.07 -4.97
CA GLU A 46 8.50 -13.60 -5.13
C GLU A 46 7.15 -13.08 -5.63
N LYS A 47 6.59 -13.71 -6.67
CA LYS A 47 5.25 -13.38 -7.18
C LYS A 47 4.13 -13.59 -6.14
N LEU A 48 4.29 -14.55 -5.24
CA LEU A 48 3.33 -14.81 -4.18
C LEU A 48 3.34 -13.68 -3.14
N TYR A 49 4.53 -13.24 -2.71
CA TYR A 49 4.67 -12.06 -1.85
C TYR A 49 4.13 -10.80 -2.52
N GLU A 50 4.46 -10.56 -3.79
CA GLU A 50 3.94 -9.44 -4.58
C GLU A 50 2.41 -9.40 -4.60
N ARG A 51 1.75 -10.56 -4.72
CA ARG A 51 0.29 -10.64 -4.59
C ARG A 51 -0.17 -10.26 -3.20
N GLY A 52 0.41 -10.87 -2.16
CA GLY A 52 0.01 -10.63 -0.77
C GLY A 52 0.13 -9.16 -0.36
N VAL A 53 1.28 -8.53 -0.62
CA VAL A 53 1.51 -7.11 -0.27
C VAL A 53 0.66 -6.13 -1.09
N SER A 54 0.13 -6.58 -2.23
CA SER A 54 -0.81 -5.80 -3.04
C SER A 54 -2.26 -5.89 -2.56
N GLU A 55 -2.63 -6.95 -1.82
CA GLU A 55 -3.99 -7.14 -1.33
C GLU A 55 -4.24 -6.34 -0.04
N TYR A 56 -3.32 -6.41 0.92
CA TYR A 56 -3.47 -5.77 2.22
C TYR A 56 -2.17 -5.12 2.68
N LEU A 57 -2.33 -4.01 3.40
CA LEU A 57 -1.22 -3.38 4.11
C LEU A 57 -0.88 -4.19 5.37
N SER A 58 0.33 -4.75 5.43
CA SER A 58 0.84 -5.50 6.58
C SER A 58 2.35 -5.35 6.69
N ALA A 59 2.83 -4.76 7.80
CA ALA A 59 4.27 -4.61 8.04
C ALA A 59 4.96 -5.97 8.24
N SER A 60 4.28 -6.94 8.86
CA SER A 60 4.82 -8.29 9.03
C SER A 60 5.04 -9.00 7.69
N LEU A 61 4.08 -8.91 6.76
CA LEU A 61 4.20 -9.52 5.43
C LEU A 61 5.33 -8.85 4.61
N TRP A 62 5.46 -7.52 4.70
CA TRP A 62 6.58 -6.82 4.08
C TRP A 62 7.94 -7.22 4.67
N SER A 63 8.02 -7.40 5.99
CA SER A 63 9.25 -7.85 6.67
C SER A 63 9.64 -9.25 6.18
N ASP A 64 8.68 -10.18 6.16
CA ASP A 64 8.88 -11.56 5.69
C ASP A 64 9.33 -11.60 4.22
N TYR A 65 8.79 -10.70 3.38
CA TYR A 65 9.22 -10.57 1.99
C TYR A 65 10.65 -10.02 1.87
N LEU A 66 11.00 -9.00 2.65
CA LEU A 66 12.36 -8.43 2.68
C LEU A 66 13.39 -9.47 3.14
N ASP A 67 13.06 -10.26 4.16
CA ASP A 67 13.90 -11.34 4.67
C ASP A 67 14.07 -12.44 3.61
N PHE A 68 12.98 -12.84 2.94
CA PHE A 68 13.03 -13.81 1.84
C PHE A 68 13.96 -13.35 0.71
N ILE A 69 13.89 -12.08 0.31
CA ILE A 69 14.76 -11.58 -0.77
C ILE A 69 16.22 -11.58 -0.32
N GLN A 70 16.52 -11.18 0.92
CA GLN A 70 17.89 -11.19 1.44
C GLN A 70 18.46 -12.61 1.57
N GLU A 71 17.64 -13.58 1.97
CA GLU A 71 18.07 -14.96 2.20
C GLU A 71 18.17 -15.79 0.91
N TYR A 72 17.28 -15.57 -0.07
CA TYR A 72 17.13 -16.47 -1.23
C TYR A 72 17.53 -15.85 -2.57
N ASP A 73 17.63 -14.52 -2.71
CA ASP A 73 18.09 -13.91 -3.96
C ASP A 73 19.63 -14.00 -4.04
N PRO A 74 20.21 -14.74 -5.01
CA PRO A 74 21.66 -14.89 -5.12
C PRO A 74 22.38 -13.55 -5.21
N SER A 75 21.79 -12.58 -5.94
CA SER A 75 22.39 -11.27 -6.15
C SER A 75 22.44 -10.43 -4.86
N ALA A 76 21.47 -10.61 -3.96
CA ALA A 76 21.41 -9.95 -2.66
C ALA A 76 22.39 -10.60 -1.68
N ARG A 77 22.45 -11.94 -1.64
CA ARG A 77 23.38 -12.71 -0.78
C ARG A 77 24.85 -12.43 -1.07
N GLU A 78 25.18 -12.30 -2.35
CA GLU A 78 26.54 -11.97 -2.79
C GLU A 78 26.87 -10.47 -2.61
N CYS A 79 25.92 -9.68 -2.10
CA CYS A 79 26.02 -8.23 -1.98
C CYS A 79 26.47 -7.56 -3.29
N SER A 80 26.01 -8.12 -4.42
CA SER A 80 26.32 -7.55 -5.74
C SER A 80 25.69 -6.15 -5.86
N PRO A 81 26.30 -5.22 -6.61
CA PRO A 81 25.72 -3.88 -6.79
C PRO A 81 24.28 -3.90 -7.31
N ALA A 82 23.95 -4.86 -8.18
CA ALA A 82 22.60 -5.05 -8.70
C ALA A 82 21.64 -5.57 -7.63
N GLY A 83 22.03 -6.57 -6.84
CA GLY A 83 21.21 -7.11 -5.75
C GLY A 83 20.98 -6.09 -4.64
N ILE A 84 22.00 -5.31 -4.27
CA ILE A 84 21.87 -4.19 -3.34
C ILE A 84 20.87 -3.16 -3.87
N SER A 85 20.94 -2.79 -5.15
CA SER A 85 19.98 -1.87 -5.76
C SER A 85 18.55 -2.42 -5.71
N LYS A 86 18.37 -3.71 -6.07
CA LYS A 86 17.06 -4.37 -6.02
C LYS A 86 16.48 -4.39 -4.60
N ALA A 87 17.29 -4.73 -3.60
CA ALA A 87 16.87 -4.74 -2.21
C ALA A 87 16.49 -3.33 -1.72
N ARG A 88 17.28 -2.29 -2.07
CA ARG A 88 16.94 -0.88 -1.77
C ARG A 88 15.61 -0.47 -2.38
N ASP A 89 15.37 -0.80 -3.65
CA ASP A 89 14.11 -0.51 -4.32
C ASP A 89 12.94 -1.19 -3.61
N LEU A 90 13.14 -2.42 -3.11
CA LEU A 90 12.13 -3.13 -2.35
C LEU A 90 11.87 -2.50 -0.98
N PHE A 91 12.90 -2.06 -0.25
CA PHE A 91 12.75 -1.30 0.99
C PHE A 91 11.99 0.01 0.77
N GLU A 92 12.29 0.76 -0.28
CA GLU A 92 11.57 2.00 -0.60
C GLU A 92 10.11 1.75 -0.96
N ARG A 93 9.80 0.63 -1.63
CA ARG A 93 8.41 0.18 -1.84
C ARG A 93 7.72 -0.17 -0.53
N ALA A 94 8.40 -0.92 0.36
CA ALA A 94 7.88 -1.27 1.67
C ALA A 94 7.59 -0.01 2.51
N LEU A 95 8.49 0.98 2.49
CA LEU A 95 8.31 2.29 3.13
C LEU A 95 7.19 3.11 2.50
N THR A 96 7.02 3.04 1.18
CA THR A 96 5.90 3.71 0.51
C THR A 96 4.55 3.15 0.97
N ALA A 97 4.47 1.85 1.22
CA ALA A 97 3.26 1.21 1.72
C ALA A 97 3.05 1.43 3.22
N THR A 98 4.06 1.11 4.04
CA THR A 98 3.95 0.95 5.50
C THR A 98 4.68 2.03 6.31
N GLY A 99 5.52 2.85 5.67
CA GLY A 99 6.44 3.75 6.37
C GLY A 99 5.76 4.85 7.19
N LEU A 100 4.49 5.14 6.93
CA LEU A 100 3.65 6.07 7.72
C LEU A 100 2.73 5.36 8.73
N HIS A 101 2.78 4.03 8.81
CA HIS A 101 1.99 3.26 9.77
C HIS A 101 2.50 3.54 11.18
N VAL A 102 1.74 4.29 11.99
CA VAL A 102 2.22 4.84 13.27
C VAL A 102 2.77 3.77 14.21
N SER A 103 2.09 2.63 14.36
CA SER A 103 2.44 1.58 15.31
C SER A 103 3.39 0.49 14.78
N GLU A 104 3.56 0.35 13.47
CA GLU A 104 4.32 -0.76 12.87
C GLU A 104 5.34 -0.33 11.82
N GLY A 105 5.24 0.89 11.29
CA GLY A 105 6.15 1.39 10.27
C GLY A 105 7.60 1.44 10.74
N ASN A 106 7.83 1.61 12.06
CA ASN A 106 9.17 1.60 12.64
C ASN A 106 9.93 0.31 12.34
N LYS A 107 9.24 -0.83 12.26
CA LYS A 107 9.84 -2.15 11.96
C LYS A 107 10.55 -2.14 10.60
N ILE A 108 9.91 -1.58 9.57
CA ILE A 108 10.48 -1.52 8.21
C ILE A 108 11.60 -0.49 8.14
N TRP A 109 11.47 0.64 8.83
CA TRP A 109 12.56 1.62 8.93
C TRP A 109 13.80 1.04 9.63
N GLU A 110 13.61 0.28 10.72
CA GLU A 110 14.66 -0.43 11.45
C GLU A 110 15.35 -1.45 10.55
N ALA A 111 14.60 -2.34 9.92
CA ALA A 111 15.13 -3.31 8.97
C ALA A 111 15.94 -2.64 7.84
N PHE A 112 15.47 -1.49 7.31
CA PHE A 112 16.21 -0.79 6.26
C PHE A 112 17.52 -0.18 6.77
N ARG A 113 17.55 0.36 8.00
CA ARG A 113 18.79 0.86 8.60
C ARG A 113 19.78 -0.27 8.86
N GLU A 114 19.32 -1.38 9.41
CA GLU A 114 20.13 -2.56 9.66
C GLU A 114 20.74 -3.11 8.36
N PHE A 115 19.95 -3.18 7.30
CA PHE A 115 20.43 -3.57 5.96
C PHE A 115 21.54 -2.65 5.45
N GLU A 116 21.37 -1.32 5.53
CA GLU A 116 22.40 -0.39 5.06
C GLU A 116 23.64 -0.37 5.97
N GLN A 117 23.49 -0.62 7.27
CA GLN A 117 24.61 -0.79 8.20
C GLN A 117 25.38 -2.09 7.91
N ALA A 118 24.67 -3.18 7.59
CA ALA A 118 25.31 -4.42 7.16
C ALA A 118 26.17 -4.20 5.89
N ILE A 119 25.65 -3.47 4.90
CA ILE A 119 26.43 -3.10 3.70
C ILE A 119 27.65 -2.24 4.07
N PHE A 120 27.52 -1.31 5.02
CA PHE A 120 28.65 -0.50 5.46
C PHE A 120 29.81 -1.37 5.98
N HIS A 121 29.50 -2.41 6.74
CA HIS A 121 30.50 -3.35 7.27
C HIS A 121 31.14 -4.24 6.20
N THR A 122 30.50 -4.44 5.04
CA THR A 122 31.10 -5.21 3.94
C THR A 122 32.05 -4.39 3.06
N ILE A 123 32.02 -3.05 3.16
CA ILE A 123 32.89 -2.17 2.36
C ILE A 123 34.33 -2.22 2.89
N ASN A 124 35.30 -2.42 1.99
CA ASN A 124 36.72 -2.43 2.31
C ASN A 124 37.16 -1.13 3.01
N ASP A 125 37.89 -1.26 4.12
CA ASP A 125 38.40 -0.14 4.92
C ASP A 125 39.24 0.86 4.13
N THR A 126 39.92 0.42 3.06
CA THR A 126 40.71 1.31 2.21
C THR A 126 39.87 2.20 1.30
N ASP A 127 38.60 1.84 1.04
CA ASP A 127 37.69 2.61 0.19
C ASP A 127 36.91 3.64 1.03
N VAL A 128 37.63 4.70 1.42
CA VAL A 128 37.08 5.81 2.20
C VAL A 128 35.90 6.48 1.49
N GLN A 129 35.93 6.57 0.16
CA GLN A 129 34.88 7.24 -0.60
C GLN A 129 33.57 6.43 -0.59
N ALA A 130 33.64 5.11 -0.76
CA ALA A 130 32.46 4.25 -0.68
C ALA A 130 31.86 4.25 0.73
N LYS A 131 32.71 4.19 1.76
CA LYS A 131 32.26 4.28 3.16
C LYS A 131 31.55 5.59 3.45
N GLU A 132 32.10 6.73 3.03
CA GLU A 132 31.47 8.03 3.23
C GLU A 132 30.11 8.12 2.55
N LYS A 133 29.99 7.64 1.30
CA LYS A 133 28.68 7.57 0.60
C LYS A 133 27.67 6.72 1.36
N GLN A 134 28.11 5.61 1.94
CA GLN A 134 27.26 4.71 2.70
C GLN A 134 26.83 5.32 4.05
N ILE A 135 27.74 6.02 4.74
CA ILE A 135 27.45 6.80 5.95
C ILE A 135 26.37 7.85 5.65
N GLN A 136 26.52 8.62 4.57
CA GLN A 136 25.52 9.63 4.20
C GLN A 136 24.14 9.02 3.88
N ARG A 137 24.12 7.81 3.31
CA ARG A 137 22.87 7.08 3.06
C ARG A 137 22.18 6.69 4.37
N ILE A 138 22.90 6.07 5.30
CA ILE A 138 22.36 5.68 6.62
C ILE A 138 21.86 6.91 7.37
N ARG A 139 22.65 8.00 7.37
CA ARG A 139 22.25 9.30 7.94
C ARG A 139 20.95 9.82 7.34
N GLY A 140 20.83 9.77 6.02
CA GLY A 140 19.63 10.18 5.31
C GLY A 140 18.39 9.36 5.71
N ILE A 141 18.53 8.06 5.95
CA ILE A 141 17.43 7.20 6.43
C ILE A 141 17.02 7.61 7.84
N PHE A 142 17.97 7.84 8.76
CA PHE A 142 17.66 8.35 10.10
C PHE A 142 16.91 9.69 10.04
N HIS A 143 17.39 10.64 9.24
CA HIS A 143 16.74 11.95 9.11
C HIS A 143 15.32 11.83 8.58
N ARG A 144 15.10 10.98 7.56
CA ARG A 144 13.76 10.68 7.04
C ARG A 144 12.86 10.07 8.11
N GLN A 145 13.33 9.03 8.81
CA GLN A 145 12.52 8.35 9.83
C GLN A 145 12.18 9.28 11.01
N LEU A 146 13.14 10.08 11.50
CA LEU A 146 12.92 11.05 12.58
C LEU A 146 11.90 12.13 12.20
N SER A 147 11.65 12.32 10.91
CA SER A 147 10.64 13.24 10.39
C SER A 147 9.24 12.61 10.26
N VAL A 148 9.07 11.33 10.64
CA VAL A 148 7.79 10.61 10.55
C VAL A 148 7.23 10.33 11.96
N PRO A 149 5.95 10.63 12.23
CA PRO A 149 5.32 10.40 13.54
C PRO A 149 5.01 8.91 13.77
N LEU A 150 6.00 8.16 14.23
CA LEU A 150 5.93 6.72 14.51
C LEU A 150 6.01 6.45 16.01
N VAL A 151 5.68 5.23 16.43
CA VAL A 151 6.01 4.75 17.77
C VAL A 151 7.53 4.75 18.00
N ASN A 152 7.95 4.87 19.26
CA ASN A 152 9.35 4.82 19.68
C ASN A 152 10.27 5.94 19.12
N MET A 153 9.72 7.11 18.72
CA MET A 153 10.51 8.24 18.20
C MET A 153 11.73 8.59 19.08
N ARG A 154 11.57 8.59 20.40
CA ARG A 154 12.66 8.85 21.34
C ARG A 154 13.77 7.81 21.23
N SER A 155 13.42 6.53 21.14
CA SER A 155 14.40 5.45 20.96
C SER A 155 15.16 5.64 19.66
N THR A 156 14.47 5.97 18.56
CA THR A 156 15.09 6.26 17.26
C THR A 156 16.07 7.42 17.33
N LEU A 157 15.74 8.50 18.07
CA LEU A 157 16.64 9.64 18.28
C LEU A 157 17.91 9.24 19.04
N LEU A 158 17.78 8.44 20.10
CA LEU A 158 18.92 7.93 20.86
C LEU A 158 19.81 7.04 20.00
N SER A 159 19.22 6.12 19.21
CA SER A 159 19.95 5.30 18.26
C SER A 159 20.66 6.13 17.19
N TYR A 160 20.03 7.19 16.68
CA TYR A 160 20.65 8.13 15.74
C TYR A 160 21.88 8.81 16.34
N LYS A 161 21.75 9.36 17.55
CA LYS A 161 22.85 10.01 18.26
C LYS A 161 23.99 9.04 18.53
N ALA A 162 23.67 7.84 19.00
CA ALA A 162 24.67 6.80 19.24
C ALA A 162 25.45 6.45 17.96
N TRP A 163 24.74 6.26 16.85
CA TRP A 163 25.33 5.99 15.56
C TRP A 163 26.21 7.14 15.03
N GLU A 164 25.79 8.40 15.18
CA GLU A 164 26.62 9.57 14.80
C GLU A 164 27.89 9.69 15.65
N MET A 165 27.86 9.30 16.93
CA MET A 165 29.07 9.24 17.75
C MET A 165 30.08 8.23 17.21
N GLU A 166 29.60 7.07 16.73
CA GLU A 166 30.47 6.08 16.08
C GLU A 166 31.12 6.63 14.80
N GLN A 167 30.48 7.60 14.15
CA GLN A 167 31.04 8.31 12.99
C GLN A 167 31.96 9.49 13.36
N GLY A 168 32.23 9.71 14.65
CA GLY A 168 33.12 10.76 15.15
C GLY A 168 32.45 12.07 15.53
N SER A 169 31.11 12.12 15.63
CA SER A 169 30.38 13.30 16.12
C SER A 169 30.37 13.37 17.65
N VAL A 170 30.45 14.57 18.22
CA VAL A 170 30.35 14.78 19.66
C VAL A 170 28.88 15.06 20.02
N LEU A 171 28.11 13.99 20.22
CA LEU A 171 26.72 14.06 20.68
C LEU A 171 26.59 13.36 22.04
N ASP A 172 25.69 13.85 22.90
CA ASP A 172 25.30 13.09 24.09
C ASP A 172 24.24 12.05 23.69
N SER A 173 24.66 10.79 23.57
CA SER A 173 23.82 9.64 23.22
C SER A 173 22.86 9.18 24.30
N GLN A 174 23.02 9.63 25.54
CA GLN A 174 22.17 9.21 26.66
C GLN A 174 21.08 10.23 26.96
N SER A 175 21.29 11.51 26.61
CA SER A 175 20.25 12.53 26.71
C SER A 175 19.23 12.45 25.56
N GLY A 176 17.95 12.59 25.92
CA GLY A 176 16.84 12.76 24.97
C GLY A 176 16.72 14.16 24.39
N ASP A 177 17.55 15.11 24.82
CA ASP A 177 17.52 16.50 24.36
C ASP A 177 18.03 16.62 22.92
N LEU A 178 17.69 17.72 22.24
CA LEU A 178 18.09 17.91 20.83
C LEU A 178 19.48 18.55 20.67
N ASP A 179 20.24 18.66 21.76
CA ASP A 179 21.56 19.26 21.77
C ASP A 179 22.53 18.52 20.83
N GLY A 180 23.25 19.30 20.02
CA GLY A 180 24.19 18.81 19.01
C GLY A 180 23.55 18.29 17.71
N VAL A 181 22.24 18.04 17.69
CA VAL A 181 21.52 17.68 16.46
C VAL A 181 21.37 18.93 15.57
N SER A 182 21.50 18.76 14.26
CA SER A 182 21.31 19.88 13.33
C SER A 182 19.91 20.49 13.48
N SER A 183 19.82 21.81 13.36
CA SER A 183 18.55 22.55 13.57
C SER A 183 17.42 22.07 12.67
N HIS A 184 17.73 21.67 11.44
CA HIS A 184 16.77 21.12 10.49
C HIS A 184 16.17 19.79 10.99
N VAL A 185 17.03 18.85 11.43
CA VAL A 185 16.59 17.54 11.93
C VAL A 185 15.85 17.69 13.26
N ALA A 186 16.32 18.56 14.15
CA ALA A 186 15.66 18.86 15.41
C ALA A 186 14.24 19.41 15.21
N SER A 187 14.07 20.36 14.27
CA SER A 187 12.76 20.92 13.92
C SER A 187 11.82 19.87 13.30
N ALA A 188 12.33 19.05 12.38
CA ALA A 188 11.56 17.98 11.76
C ALA A 188 11.12 16.93 12.80
N TYR A 189 12.01 16.54 13.71
CA TYR A 189 11.73 15.64 14.82
C TYR A 189 10.66 16.22 15.75
N GLN A 190 10.78 17.49 16.16
CA GLN A 190 9.78 18.10 17.05
C GLN A 190 8.39 18.12 16.40
N LYS A 191 8.31 18.50 15.11
CA LYS A 191 7.06 18.46 14.37
C LYS A 191 6.47 17.05 14.31
N ALA A 192 7.29 16.04 14.04
CA ALA A 192 6.87 14.65 14.00
C ALA A 192 6.44 14.15 15.40
N LEU A 193 7.10 14.58 16.47
CA LEU A 193 6.74 14.26 17.85
C LEU A 193 5.37 14.85 18.21
N ASP A 194 5.11 16.11 17.86
CA ASP A 194 3.80 16.74 18.08
C ASP A 194 2.69 16.02 17.31
N MET A 195 2.97 15.64 16.06
CA MET A 195 2.06 14.83 15.24
C MET A 195 1.80 13.44 15.85
N TYR A 196 2.82 12.80 16.42
CA TYR A 196 2.67 11.51 17.10
C TYR A 196 1.85 11.65 18.38
N ASN A 197 2.12 12.67 19.20
CA ASN A 197 1.39 12.94 20.43
C ASN A 197 -0.10 13.17 20.19
N ALA A 198 -0.48 13.78 19.07
CA ALA A 198 -1.88 13.93 18.68
C ALA A 198 -2.59 12.58 18.35
N ARG A 199 -1.83 11.48 18.16
CA ARG A 199 -2.33 10.18 17.69
C ARG A 199 -2.18 9.05 18.70
N VAL A 200 -1.31 9.20 19.71
CA VAL A 200 -0.99 8.13 20.66
C VAL A 200 -2.22 7.51 21.31
N ASN A 201 -3.19 8.33 21.74
CA ASN A 201 -4.43 7.83 22.35
C ASN A 201 -5.33 7.12 21.33
N LEU A 202 -5.38 7.60 20.08
CA LEU A 202 -6.15 6.97 19.01
C LEU A 202 -5.57 5.59 18.65
N GLU A 203 -4.24 5.48 18.59
CA GLU A 203 -3.53 4.21 18.37
C GLU A 203 -3.76 3.22 19.52
N GLN A 204 -3.73 3.68 20.77
CA GLN A 204 -4.04 2.83 21.93
C GLN A 204 -5.49 2.31 21.86
N ASN A 205 -6.43 3.18 21.48
CA ASN A 205 -7.84 2.82 21.40
C ASN A 205 -8.14 1.73 20.37
N ILE A 206 -7.48 1.74 19.21
CA ILE A 206 -7.67 0.71 18.17
C ILE A 206 -6.93 -0.61 18.47
N SER A 207 -5.89 -0.54 19.32
CA SER A 207 -5.04 -1.70 19.66
C SER A 207 -5.45 -2.42 20.94
N THR A 208 -6.45 -1.91 21.67
CA THR A 208 -6.92 -2.49 22.93
C THR A 208 -7.56 -3.87 22.69
N GLN A 209 -6.99 -4.92 23.29
CA GLN A 209 -7.41 -6.32 23.05
C GLN A 209 -8.79 -6.67 23.64
N ASP A 210 -9.24 -5.96 24.67
CA ASP A 210 -10.51 -6.26 25.36
C ASP A 210 -11.75 -5.71 24.64
N LYS A 211 -11.57 -4.95 23.54
CA LYS A 211 -12.67 -4.37 22.78
C LYS A 211 -13.26 -5.38 21.79
N SER A 212 -14.58 -5.39 21.68
CA SER A 212 -15.28 -6.10 20.61
C SER A 212 -14.93 -5.54 19.23
N ASP A 213 -15.13 -6.33 18.17
CA ASP A 213 -14.92 -5.88 16.80
C ASP A 213 -15.75 -4.65 16.44
N MET A 214 -16.96 -4.53 16.98
CA MET A 214 -17.82 -3.37 16.78
C MET A 214 -17.25 -2.10 17.41
N GLU A 215 -16.70 -2.20 18.62
CA GLU A 215 -16.05 -1.08 19.30
C GLU A 215 -14.76 -0.69 18.57
N ARG A 216 -13.92 -1.65 18.20
CA ARG A 216 -12.70 -1.40 17.42
C ARG A 216 -13.01 -0.71 16.10
N PHE A 217 -14.04 -1.17 15.39
CA PHE A 217 -14.51 -0.53 14.16
C PHE A 217 -14.89 0.93 14.40
N GLN A 218 -15.62 1.22 15.48
CA GLN A 218 -16.00 2.58 15.83
C GLN A 218 -14.79 3.47 16.17
N GLU A 219 -13.75 2.92 16.80
CA GLU A 219 -12.50 3.64 17.06
C GLU A 219 -11.75 3.97 15.77
N PHE A 220 -11.69 3.04 14.81
CA PHE A 220 -11.15 3.34 13.47
C PHE A 220 -11.92 4.45 12.77
N VAL A 221 -13.25 4.44 12.85
CA VAL A 221 -14.10 5.51 12.28
C VAL A 221 -13.79 6.86 12.94
N ASN A 222 -13.62 6.89 14.26
CA ASN A 222 -13.25 8.12 14.98
C ASN A 222 -11.87 8.63 14.56
N TYR A 223 -10.91 7.70 14.41
CA TYR A 223 -9.57 8.04 13.98
C TYR A 223 -9.54 8.53 12.52
N LEU A 224 -10.32 7.91 11.61
CA LEU A 224 -10.45 8.35 10.22
C LEU A 224 -10.99 9.79 10.13
N LYS A 225 -11.98 10.14 10.96
CA LYS A 225 -12.48 11.53 11.03
C LYS A 225 -11.38 12.50 11.44
N PHE A 226 -10.56 12.13 12.43
CA PHE A 226 -9.42 12.94 12.86
C PHE A 226 -8.38 13.11 11.73
N GLU A 227 -7.95 12.04 11.06
CA GLU A 227 -6.96 12.15 9.97
C GLU A 227 -7.52 12.96 8.79
N GLN A 228 -8.80 12.79 8.45
CA GLN A 228 -9.47 13.59 7.42
C GLN A 228 -9.52 15.07 7.76
N SER A 229 -9.74 15.41 9.03
CA SER A 229 -9.69 16.81 9.50
C SER A 229 -8.28 17.40 9.51
N SER A 230 -7.26 16.55 9.70
CA SER A 230 -5.84 16.95 9.65
C SER A 230 -5.37 17.23 8.22
N GLY A 231 -6.06 16.69 7.20
CA GLY A 231 -5.88 17.05 5.81
C GLY A 231 -4.64 16.46 5.12
N ASP A 232 -4.04 15.40 5.66
CA ASP A 232 -2.92 14.67 5.05
C ASP A 232 -3.43 13.41 4.32
N PRO A 233 -3.50 13.41 2.96
CA PRO A 233 -4.08 12.29 2.23
C PRO A 233 -3.32 10.97 2.39
N ALA A 234 -2.00 11.02 2.55
CA ALA A 234 -1.19 9.81 2.69
C ALA A 234 -1.50 9.11 4.02
N ARG A 235 -1.74 9.89 5.09
CA ARG A 235 -2.12 9.35 6.40
C ARG A 235 -3.54 8.81 6.43
N VAL A 236 -4.48 9.51 5.80
CA VAL A 236 -5.86 9.02 5.66
C VAL A 236 -5.86 7.70 4.89
N GLN A 237 -5.09 7.62 3.79
CA GLN A 237 -4.97 6.40 3.00
C GLN A 237 -4.42 5.25 3.83
N VAL A 238 -3.30 5.44 4.53
CA VAL A 238 -2.71 4.40 5.39
C VAL A 238 -3.68 3.95 6.48
N LEU A 239 -4.44 4.86 7.09
CA LEU A 239 -5.43 4.47 8.10
C LEU A 239 -6.61 3.69 7.51
N TYR A 240 -7.08 4.04 6.30
CA TYR A 240 -8.06 3.23 5.59
C TYR A 240 -7.52 1.84 5.28
N GLU A 241 -6.30 1.74 4.74
CA GLU A 241 -5.64 0.48 4.42
C GLU A 241 -5.51 -0.42 5.66
N ARG A 242 -5.21 0.14 6.83
CA ARG A 242 -5.21 -0.58 8.11
C ARG A 242 -6.61 -1.08 8.48
N ALA A 243 -7.61 -0.20 8.40
CA ALA A 243 -8.97 -0.55 8.76
C ALA A 243 -9.56 -1.65 7.85
N ILE A 244 -9.28 -1.64 6.54
CA ILE A 244 -9.76 -2.70 5.62
C ILE A 244 -9.00 -4.02 5.79
N THR A 245 -7.77 -4.00 6.31
CA THR A 245 -7.06 -5.22 6.70
C THR A 245 -7.76 -5.88 7.89
N ASP A 246 -8.21 -5.10 8.87
CA ASP A 246 -8.92 -5.60 10.06
C ASP A 246 -10.39 -5.96 9.77
N PHE A 247 -11.07 -5.17 8.92
CA PHE A 247 -12.50 -5.31 8.59
C PHE A 247 -12.73 -5.46 7.08
N PRO A 248 -12.17 -6.50 6.44
CA PRO A 248 -12.17 -6.64 4.99
C PRO A 248 -13.57 -6.77 4.37
N VAL A 249 -14.54 -7.28 5.13
CA VAL A 249 -15.92 -7.48 4.63
C VAL A 249 -16.87 -6.31 4.92
N SER A 250 -16.36 -5.19 5.44
CA SER A 250 -17.17 -3.98 5.71
C SER A 250 -17.40 -3.19 4.42
N SER A 251 -18.59 -3.33 3.84
CA SER A 251 -18.97 -2.60 2.62
C SER A 251 -18.96 -1.08 2.82
N ASP A 252 -19.31 -0.61 4.02
CA ASP A 252 -19.35 0.82 4.35
C ASP A 252 -17.95 1.42 4.35
N LEU A 253 -16.97 0.71 4.93
CA LEU A 253 -15.58 1.14 4.96
C LEU A 253 -15.00 1.23 3.54
N TRP A 254 -15.22 0.22 2.70
CA TRP A 254 -14.79 0.25 1.30
C TRP A 254 -15.45 1.37 0.51
N LEU A 255 -16.75 1.60 0.73
CA LEU A 255 -17.51 2.62 0.04
C LEU A 255 -17.02 4.04 0.41
N ASP A 256 -16.76 4.28 1.69
CA ASP A 256 -16.23 5.55 2.17
C ASP A 256 -14.79 5.76 1.73
N TYR A 257 -13.98 4.70 1.73
CA TYR A 257 -12.61 4.76 1.23
C TYR A 257 -12.57 5.12 -0.26
N THR A 258 -13.31 4.42 -1.12
CA THR A 258 -13.32 4.73 -2.57
C THR A 258 -13.88 6.12 -2.85
N ARG A 259 -14.92 6.57 -2.11
CA ARG A 259 -15.45 7.94 -2.18
C ARG A 259 -14.42 8.99 -1.80
N TYR A 260 -13.62 8.72 -0.77
CA TYR A 260 -12.54 9.60 -0.35
C TYR A 260 -11.50 9.72 -1.46
N LEU A 261 -11.04 8.58 -2.01
CA LEU A 261 -10.03 8.56 -3.07
C LEU A 261 -10.50 9.25 -4.35
N ASP A 262 -11.75 9.06 -4.77
CA ASP A 262 -12.34 9.75 -5.93
C ASP A 262 -12.30 11.28 -5.79
N LYS A 263 -12.31 11.79 -4.55
CA LYS A 263 -12.27 13.24 -4.27
C LYS A 263 -10.85 13.77 -4.13
N THR A 264 -9.90 12.98 -3.64
CA THR A 264 -8.59 13.46 -3.22
C THR A 264 -7.45 13.07 -4.17
N LEU A 265 -7.54 11.94 -4.86
CA LEU A 265 -6.45 11.43 -5.70
C LEU A 265 -6.68 11.68 -7.20
N LYS A 266 -5.58 11.98 -7.89
CA LYS A 266 -5.52 12.12 -9.36
C LYS A 266 -4.88 10.89 -10.05
N VAL A 267 -4.32 9.96 -9.28
CA VAL A 267 -3.60 8.79 -9.80
C VAL A 267 -4.58 7.65 -10.03
N GLY A 268 -4.97 7.44 -11.29
CA GLY A 268 -6.05 6.51 -11.62
C GLY A 268 -5.75 5.02 -11.37
N SER A 269 -4.48 4.61 -11.38
CA SER A 269 -4.11 3.20 -11.14
C SER A 269 -4.40 2.78 -9.69
N THR A 270 -4.07 3.64 -8.71
CA THR A 270 -4.30 3.38 -7.28
C THR A 270 -5.79 3.22 -6.98
N VAL A 271 -6.63 4.14 -7.48
CA VAL A 271 -8.08 4.11 -7.25
C VAL A 271 -8.72 2.87 -7.91
N SER A 272 -8.28 2.52 -9.12
CA SER A 272 -8.74 1.30 -9.81
C SER A 272 -8.43 0.03 -9.02
N ASN A 273 -7.23 -0.07 -8.44
CA ASN A 273 -6.84 -1.20 -7.60
C ASN A 273 -7.72 -1.29 -6.33
N VAL A 274 -7.99 -0.18 -5.67
CA VAL A 274 -8.85 -0.14 -4.48
C VAL A 274 -10.28 -0.60 -4.83
N TYR A 275 -10.84 -0.17 -5.95
CA TYR A 275 -12.15 -0.66 -6.41
C TYR A 275 -12.14 -2.16 -6.73
N LEU A 276 -11.08 -2.68 -7.35
CA LEU A 276 -10.92 -4.11 -7.61
C LEU A 276 -10.90 -4.90 -6.29
N ARG A 277 -10.15 -4.44 -5.29
CA ARG A 277 -10.11 -5.06 -3.97
C ARG A 277 -11.47 -4.97 -3.26
N ALA A 278 -12.13 -3.81 -3.30
CA ALA A 278 -13.44 -3.60 -2.70
C ALA A 278 -14.50 -4.57 -3.25
N THR A 279 -14.54 -4.75 -4.57
CA THR A 279 -15.49 -5.66 -5.24
C THR A 279 -15.15 -7.14 -5.06
N LYS A 280 -13.88 -7.48 -4.82
CA LYS A 280 -13.45 -8.83 -4.43
C LYS A 280 -13.81 -9.15 -2.96
N ASN A 281 -13.64 -8.18 -2.07
CA ASN A 281 -13.95 -8.29 -0.64
C ASN A 281 -15.45 -8.30 -0.34
N CYS A 282 -16.21 -7.44 -1.02
CA CYS A 282 -17.65 -7.25 -0.83
C CYS A 282 -18.44 -7.49 -2.13
N PRO A 283 -18.38 -8.71 -2.73
CA PRO A 283 -19.00 -8.98 -4.03
C PRO A 283 -20.52 -8.84 -4.03
N TRP A 284 -21.18 -8.97 -2.87
CA TRP A 284 -22.63 -8.80 -2.71
C TRP A 284 -23.09 -7.33 -2.76
N PHE A 285 -22.19 -6.37 -2.54
CA PHE A 285 -22.58 -4.98 -2.39
C PHE A 285 -22.60 -4.25 -3.74
N GLY A 286 -23.79 -4.15 -4.34
CA GLY A 286 -23.98 -3.67 -5.70
C GLY A 286 -23.49 -2.23 -5.97
N GLU A 287 -23.51 -1.33 -4.98
CA GLU A 287 -23.07 0.06 -5.17
C GLU A 287 -21.58 0.15 -5.48
N LEU A 288 -20.74 -0.68 -4.86
CA LEU A 288 -19.29 -0.71 -5.13
C LEU A 288 -19.01 -1.07 -6.60
N TRP A 289 -19.76 -2.03 -7.16
CA TRP A 289 -19.64 -2.39 -8.57
C TRP A 289 -20.09 -1.28 -9.51
N VAL A 290 -21.20 -0.60 -9.20
CA VAL A 290 -21.69 0.52 -10.00
C VAL A 290 -20.67 1.65 -10.01
N ARG A 291 -20.12 2.00 -8.84
CA ARG A 291 -19.07 3.01 -8.73
C ARG A 291 -17.81 2.63 -9.47
N TYR A 292 -17.38 1.38 -9.40
CA TYR A 292 -16.20 0.93 -10.13
C TYR A 292 -16.39 1.06 -11.65
N LEU A 293 -17.55 0.67 -12.17
CA LEU A 293 -17.84 0.81 -13.60
C LEU A 293 -17.90 2.28 -14.03
N LEU A 294 -18.56 3.15 -13.26
CA LEU A 294 -18.58 4.59 -13.52
C LEU A 294 -17.19 5.22 -13.46
N TYR A 295 -16.35 4.77 -12.53
CA TYR A 295 -14.96 5.18 -12.42
C TYR A 295 -14.16 4.79 -13.67
N LEU A 296 -14.30 3.56 -14.16
CA LEU A 296 -13.64 3.09 -15.38
C LEU A 296 -14.11 3.87 -16.62
N GLU A 297 -15.40 4.15 -16.73
CA GLU A 297 -15.96 4.97 -17.82
C GLU A 297 -15.38 6.40 -17.81
N ARG A 298 -15.33 7.05 -16.65
CA ARG A 298 -14.78 8.41 -16.50
C ARG A 298 -13.30 8.50 -16.85
N ASN A 299 -12.56 7.43 -16.63
CA ASN A 299 -11.12 7.35 -16.92
C ASN A 299 -10.82 6.72 -18.29
N CYS A 300 -11.83 6.58 -19.16
CA CYS A 300 -11.71 6.06 -20.51
C CYS A 300 -11.02 4.68 -20.58
N ALA A 301 -11.28 3.82 -19.59
CA ALA A 301 -10.78 2.45 -19.59
C ALA A 301 -11.24 1.70 -20.86
N LEU A 302 -10.43 0.74 -21.31
CA LEU A 302 -10.76 -0.02 -22.52
C LEU A 302 -12.07 -0.80 -22.33
N GLU A 303 -12.88 -0.94 -23.38
CA GLU A 303 -14.16 -1.68 -23.34
C GLU A 303 -13.97 -3.12 -22.81
N LYS A 304 -12.81 -3.73 -23.08
CA LYS A 304 -12.41 -5.04 -22.55
C LYS A 304 -12.30 -5.06 -21.03
N GLU A 305 -11.76 -4.01 -20.41
CA GLU A 305 -11.62 -3.90 -18.95
C GLU A 305 -13.00 -3.75 -18.30
N ILE A 306 -13.84 -2.86 -18.84
CA ILE A 306 -15.23 -2.66 -18.40
C ILE A 306 -16.04 -3.97 -18.53
N GLY A 307 -15.87 -4.68 -19.65
CA GLY A 307 -16.49 -5.98 -19.90
C GLY A 307 -16.04 -7.05 -18.91
N SER A 308 -14.76 -7.07 -18.54
CA SER A 308 -14.22 -8.03 -17.57
C SER A 308 -14.80 -7.84 -16.16
N VAL A 309 -14.96 -6.59 -15.72
CA VAL A 309 -15.56 -6.24 -14.42
C VAL A 309 -17.05 -6.58 -14.41
N SER A 310 -17.75 -6.25 -15.50
CA SER A 310 -19.16 -6.61 -15.69
C SER A 310 -19.38 -8.12 -15.65
N TYR A 311 -18.49 -8.90 -16.28
CA TYR A 311 -18.54 -10.36 -16.22
C TYR A 311 -18.30 -10.91 -14.81
N LYS A 312 -17.29 -10.37 -14.09
CA LYS A 312 -17.00 -10.75 -12.70
C LYS A 312 -18.19 -10.49 -11.78
N ARG A 313 -18.85 -9.34 -11.90
CA ARG A 313 -20.08 -9.02 -11.15
C ARG A 313 -21.18 -10.07 -11.34
N LEU A 314 -21.31 -10.60 -12.56
CA LEU A 314 -22.34 -11.59 -12.92
C LEU A 314 -21.96 -13.04 -12.57
N LYS A 315 -20.68 -13.34 -12.31
CA LYS A 315 -20.18 -14.68 -11.96
C LYS A 315 -20.90 -15.31 -10.74
N PRO A 316 -21.08 -14.61 -9.59
CA PRO A 316 -21.83 -15.16 -8.45
C PRO A 316 -23.33 -15.33 -8.72
N TYR A 317 -23.87 -14.67 -9.76
CA TYR A 317 -25.28 -14.75 -10.13
C TYR A 317 -25.57 -15.77 -11.24
N LYS A 318 -24.61 -16.62 -11.66
CA LYS A 318 -24.91 -17.72 -12.58
C LYS A 318 -25.71 -18.79 -11.83
N PRO A 319 -27.03 -18.92 -12.05
CA PRO A 319 -27.75 -20.07 -11.54
C PRO A 319 -27.28 -21.28 -12.34
N GLN A 320 -27.04 -22.42 -11.70
CA GLN A 320 -27.12 -23.69 -12.42
C GLN A 320 -28.55 -23.78 -12.97
N ARG A 321 -28.67 -23.49 -14.27
CA ARG A 321 -29.85 -23.45 -15.15
C ARG A 321 -30.40 -22.05 -15.48
N ARG A 322 -30.26 -21.77 -16.80
CA ARG A 322 -31.00 -20.86 -17.71
C ARG A 322 -30.49 -19.41 -17.84
N ALA A 323 -30.00 -19.11 -19.04
CA ALA A 323 -29.85 -17.78 -19.63
C ALA A 323 -31.25 -17.16 -19.98
N PRO A 324 -31.39 -15.87 -20.35
CA PRO A 324 -30.37 -14.84 -20.59
C PRO A 324 -30.71 -13.45 -19.94
N LEU A 325 -29.91 -13.01 -18.96
CA LEU A 325 -29.94 -11.60 -18.52
C LEU A 325 -29.21 -10.64 -19.48
N LEU A 326 -28.43 -11.18 -20.43
CA LEU A 326 -27.79 -10.43 -21.52
C LEU A 326 -28.78 -9.68 -22.43
N LEU A 327 -30.07 -10.05 -22.43
CA LEU A 327 -31.10 -9.32 -23.21
C LEU A 327 -31.61 -8.04 -22.53
N ARG A 328 -31.43 -7.86 -21.21
CA ARG A 328 -31.92 -6.67 -20.50
C ARG A 328 -30.97 -5.46 -20.52
N LEU A 329 -29.69 -5.66 -20.89
CA LEU A 329 -28.70 -4.58 -20.97
C LEU A 329 -28.51 -4.01 -22.39
N LYS A 330 -28.95 -4.74 -23.43
CA LYS A 330 -28.98 -4.23 -24.82
C LYS A 330 -29.79 -2.93 -24.99
N PRO A 331 -30.98 -2.76 -24.39
CA PRO A 331 -31.77 -1.54 -24.57
C PRO A 331 -31.06 -0.29 -24.07
N HIS A 332 -30.32 -0.38 -22.96
CA HIS A 332 -29.54 0.75 -22.42
C HIS A 332 -28.35 1.10 -23.32
N GLN A 333 -27.64 0.11 -23.88
CA GLN A 333 -26.57 0.34 -24.84
C GLN A 333 -27.09 0.93 -26.17
N ASP A 334 -28.26 0.50 -26.64
CA ASP A 334 -28.85 1.03 -27.88
C ASP A 334 -29.46 2.42 -27.70
N GLN A 335 -29.96 2.75 -26.50
CA GLN A 335 -30.43 4.10 -26.15
C GLN A 335 -29.27 5.10 -26.06
N LEU A 336 -28.11 4.69 -25.54
CA LEU A 336 -26.85 5.44 -25.59
C LEU A 336 -26.33 5.64 -27.02
N ARG A 337 -26.43 4.61 -27.88
CA ARG A 337 -26.05 4.71 -29.30
C ARG A 337 -26.93 5.67 -30.12
N ARG A 338 -28.21 5.85 -29.75
CA ARG A 338 -29.11 6.83 -30.38
C ARG A 338 -28.81 8.25 -29.93
N SER A 339 -28.47 8.45 -28.66
CA SER A 339 -28.08 9.76 -28.13
C SER A 339 -26.79 10.32 -28.77
N LEU A 340 -25.87 9.44 -29.18
CA LEU A 340 -24.61 9.82 -29.83
C LEU A 340 -24.73 10.10 -31.33
N ARG A 341 -25.79 9.65 -32.01
CA ARG A 341 -26.03 9.91 -33.45
C ARG A 341 -26.92 11.13 -33.73
N GLY A 342 -27.54 11.71 -32.71
CA GLY A 342 -28.46 12.85 -32.82
C GLY A 342 -27.81 14.24 -32.72
N GLY A 343 -26.48 14.33 -32.72
CA GLY A 343 -25.77 15.61 -32.75
C GLY A 343 -25.86 16.25 -34.14
N PHE A 344 -26.95 16.97 -34.41
CA PHE A 344 -27.05 17.89 -35.55
C PHE A 344 -25.98 18.99 -35.42
N LEU A 345 -25.07 19.04 -36.39
CA LEU A 345 -24.26 20.22 -36.71
C LEU A 345 -25.19 21.38 -37.10
N PRO A 346 -25.02 22.60 -36.58
CA PRO A 346 -25.69 23.76 -37.15
C PRO A 346 -24.97 24.19 -38.45
N PRO A 347 -25.68 24.72 -39.46
CA PRO A 347 -25.06 25.22 -40.68
C PRO A 347 -24.34 26.55 -40.41
N ARG A 348 -23.21 26.74 -41.10
CA ARG A 348 -22.51 28.02 -41.24
C ARG A 348 -23.47 29.07 -41.83
N LEU A 349 -23.62 30.21 -41.15
CA LEU A 349 -24.21 31.41 -41.74
C LEU A 349 -23.09 32.36 -42.16
N GLU A 350 -23.02 32.59 -43.46
CA GLU A 350 -22.20 33.60 -44.11
C GLU A 350 -22.64 35.02 -43.71
N ALA A 351 -21.66 35.89 -43.50
CA ALA A 351 -21.89 37.31 -43.31
C ALA A 351 -21.94 38.02 -44.68
N HIS A 352 -23.06 38.67 -44.99
CA HIS A 352 -23.12 39.75 -45.98
C HIS A 352 -24.14 40.84 -45.56
N ALA A 353 -23.59 41.96 -45.09
CA ALA A 353 -23.85 43.35 -45.48
C ALA A 353 -25.27 43.88 -45.83
N LEU A 354 -25.60 45.00 -45.13
CA LEU A 354 -26.25 46.25 -45.58
C LEU A 354 -27.79 46.35 -45.70
N GLY A 355 -28.34 47.41 -45.08
CA GLY A 355 -29.44 48.20 -45.68
C GLY A 355 -30.55 48.71 -44.73
N ALA A 356 -30.41 49.96 -44.29
CA ALA A 356 -31.43 51.00 -44.02
C ALA A 356 -32.91 50.61 -43.75
N PHE A 357 -33.46 51.04 -42.60
CA PHE A 357 -34.22 52.30 -42.44
C PHE A 357 -34.44 52.62 -40.95
#